data_AF-A0A9C8LU40-F1
#
_entry.id   AF-A0A9C8LU40-F1
#
_cell.length_a   1.000
_cell.length_b   1.000
_cell.length_c   1.000
_cell.angle_alpha   90.00
_cell.angle_beta   90.00
_cell.angle_gamma   90.00
#
_symmetry.space_group_name_H-M   'P 1'
#
loop_
_entity.id
_entity.type
_entity.pdbx_description
1 polymer ?
#
loop_
_entity_poly.entity_id
_entity_poly.type
_entity_poly.pdbx_seq_one_letter_code
_entity_poly.pdbx_strand_id
1 'polypeptide(L)'
;GGLWASPHDKDQSYFLARLPHTLLSRMILPLGEMTKEEVRVFAAKMKLSVAGKNDSQDICFVPEGDYRAFLQNEGLEGVCGDAVDEAGHFLCRHDGYFHYTRGQRFRLGGTAERLYVLESVPSRNRLVIGPDERLYTDRLEGDGFLPLTSEEDLKGPLLAKVRSRDSFHLCRALISGDSFVLEFENKIRAATPGQLAVLYKKRDEGLEVVGSGWIL
;
A
#
# COMPACT_ATOMS: atom_id res chain seq x y z
N GLY A 1 9.87 -3.43 -22.96
CA GLY A 1 9.99 -2.14 -22.26
C GLY A 1 9.58 -2.38 -20.82
N GLY A 2 10.41 -1.99 -19.86
CA GLY A 2 10.13 -2.17 -18.44
C GLY A 2 9.09 -1.18 -17.90
N LEU A 3 8.60 -1.45 -16.70
CA LEU A 3 7.80 -0.50 -15.92
C LEU A 3 8.74 0.28 -15.00
N TRP A 4 8.64 1.60 -14.96
CA TRP A 4 9.55 2.47 -14.21
C TRP A 4 8.78 3.36 -13.25
N ALA A 5 9.37 3.65 -12.09
CA ALA A 5 8.84 4.66 -11.19
C ALA A 5 9.01 6.04 -11.83
N SER A 6 7.95 6.84 -11.82
CA SER A 6 8.06 8.25 -12.21
C SER A 6 8.90 9.01 -11.17
N PRO A 7 9.80 9.92 -11.59
CA PRO A 7 10.52 10.79 -10.65
C PRO A 7 9.62 11.86 -10.01
N HIS A 8 8.36 11.97 -10.43
CA HIS A 8 7.40 12.96 -9.95
C HIS A 8 6.52 12.42 -8.81
N ASP A 9 5.96 13.33 -8.00
CA ASP A 9 5.13 13.03 -6.82
C ASP A 9 3.84 12.23 -7.10
N LYS A 10 3.49 12.02 -8.37
CA LYS A 10 2.32 11.28 -8.84
C LYS A 10 2.67 9.99 -9.56
N ASP A 11 3.73 9.32 -9.10
CA ASP A 11 4.10 7.98 -9.55
C ASP A 11 2.95 6.97 -9.36
N GLN A 12 2.56 6.30 -10.45
CA GLN A 12 1.53 5.26 -10.46
C GLN A 12 2.10 3.86 -10.72
N SER A 13 3.43 3.71 -10.79
CA SER A 13 4.09 2.41 -11.00
C SER A 13 3.64 1.36 -9.99
N TYR A 14 3.42 1.75 -8.74
CA TYR A 14 2.91 0.89 -7.67
C TYR A 14 1.59 0.19 -8.03
N PHE A 15 0.66 0.91 -8.65
CA PHE A 15 -0.65 0.36 -9.04
C PHE A 15 -0.57 -0.49 -10.30
N LEU A 16 0.42 -0.24 -11.16
CA LEU A 16 0.66 -0.99 -12.39
C LEU A 16 1.50 -2.26 -12.15
N ALA A 17 2.10 -2.43 -10.98
CA ALA A 17 3.04 -3.52 -10.66
C ALA A 17 2.42 -4.93 -10.67
N ARG A 18 1.09 -5.04 -10.74
CA ARG A 18 0.36 -6.32 -10.93
C ARG A 18 0.03 -6.65 -12.37
N LEU A 19 0.31 -5.76 -13.31
CA LEU A 19 0.06 -6.03 -14.73
C LEU A 19 1.14 -6.97 -15.28
N PRO A 20 0.76 -8.08 -15.93
CA PRO A 20 1.72 -8.93 -16.62
C PRO A 20 2.52 -8.14 -17.67
N HIS A 21 3.78 -8.53 -17.86
CA HIS A 21 4.66 -7.90 -18.86
C HIS A 21 4.06 -7.90 -20.29
N THR A 22 3.24 -8.89 -20.63
CA THR A 22 2.52 -8.95 -21.92
C THR A 22 1.50 -7.82 -22.10
N LEU A 23 0.89 -7.33 -21.02
CA LEU A 23 -0.01 -6.16 -21.08
C LEU A 23 0.80 -4.86 -21.07
N LEU A 24 1.80 -4.75 -20.20
CA LEU A 24 2.66 -3.56 -20.12
C LEU A 24 3.30 -3.20 -21.46
N SER A 25 3.77 -4.20 -22.21
CA SER A 25 4.37 -4.00 -23.54
C SER A 25 3.41 -3.45 -24.61
N ARG A 26 2.09 -3.49 -24.35
CA ARG A 26 1.04 -2.96 -25.24
C ARG A 26 0.44 -1.64 -24.74
N MET A 27 0.86 -1.15 -23.58
CA MET A 27 0.37 0.09 -23.01
C MET A 27 1.12 1.29 -23.56
N ILE A 28 0.37 2.35 -23.85
CA ILE A 28 0.92 3.67 -24.13
C ILE A 28 0.56 4.56 -22.94
N LEU A 29 1.58 5.11 -22.28
CA LEU A 29 1.45 5.99 -21.12
C LEU A 29 1.85 7.42 -21.52
N PRO A 30 1.01 8.15 -22.28
CA PRO A 30 1.39 9.42 -22.91
C PRO A 30 1.71 10.54 -21.91
N LEU A 31 1.32 10.37 -20.64
CA LEU A 31 1.55 11.34 -19.57
C LEU A 31 2.73 10.93 -18.66
N GLY A 32 3.40 9.81 -18.92
CA GLY A 32 4.42 9.25 -18.01
C GLY A 32 5.65 10.15 -17.82
N GLU A 33 5.94 10.99 -18.82
CA GLU A 33 7.07 11.94 -18.81
C GLU A 33 6.64 13.37 -18.43
N MET A 34 5.35 13.59 -18.15
CA MET A 34 4.83 14.92 -17.83
C MET A 34 4.53 15.06 -16.34
N THR A 35 4.85 16.22 -15.79
CA THR A 35 4.33 16.64 -14.48
C THR A 35 2.84 16.90 -14.55
N LYS A 36 2.19 16.88 -13.38
CA LYS A 36 0.75 17.14 -13.30
C LYS A 36 0.41 18.56 -13.76
N GLU A 37 1.27 19.51 -13.45
CA GLU A 37 1.17 20.91 -13.83
C GLU A 37 1.21 21.06 -15.36
N GLU A 38 2.16 20.38 -16.02
CA GLU A 38 2.26 20.38 -17.48
C GLU A 38 1.02 19.79 -18.14
N VAL A 39 0.49 18.68 -17.60
CA VAL A 39 -0.76 18.08 -18.09
C VAL A 39 -1.93 19.07 -18.00
N ARG A 40 -2.05 19.81 -16.89
CA ARG A 40 -3.11 20.82 -16.73
C ARG A 40 -2.96 21.98 -17.70
N VAL A 41 -1.74 22.48 -17.91
CA VAL A 41 -1.46 23.53 -18.90
C VAL A 41 -1.81 23.06 -20.31
N PHE A 42 -1.46 21.82 -20.66
CA PHE A 42 -1.78 21.24 -21.97
C PHE A 42 -3.29 21.08 -22.16
N ALA A 43 -4.00 20.54 -21.17
CA ALA A 43 -5.46 20.41 -21.19
C ALA A 43 -6.17 21.77 -21.34
N ALA A 44 -5.69 22.81 -20.65
CA ALA A 44 -6.23 24.17 -20.76
C ALA A 44 -6.00 24.77 -22.15
N LYS A 45 -4.80 24.61 -22.74
CA LYS A 45 -4.51 25.03 -24.11
C LYS A 45 -5.42 24.36 -25.13
N MET A 46 -5.76 23.09 -24.92
CA MET A 46 -6.69 22.32 -25.74
C MET A 46 -8.18 22.61 -25.43
N LYS A 47 -8.47 23.51 -24.48
CA LYS A 47 -9.83 23.85 -24.03
C LYS A 47 -10.64 22.65 -23.54
N LEU A 48 -9.99 21.67 -22.92
CA LEU A 48 -10.66 20.52 -22.33
C LEU A 48 -11.36 20.92 -21.02
N SER A 49 -12.63 20.53 -20.87
CA SER A 49 -13.44 20.83 -19.68
C SER A 49 -12.86 20.28 -18.37
N VAL A 50 -12.00 19.26 -18.46
CA VAL A 50 -11.35 18.61 -17.32
C VAL A 50 -10.11 19.34 -16.82
N ALA A 51 -9.64 20.39 -17.50
CA ALA A 51 -8.39 21.08 -17.17
C ALA A 51 -8.37 21.66 -15.73
N GLY A 52 -9.53 22.11 -15.24
CA GLY A 52 -9.71 22.63 -13.88
C GLY A 52 -10.36 21.65 -12.91
N LYS A 53 -10.63 20.40 -13.32
CA LYS A 53 -11.27 19.42 -12.45
C LYS A 53 -10.27 18.95 -11.39
N ASN A 54 -10.72 18.88 -10.14
CA ASN A 54 -9.94 18.25 -9.08
C ASN A 54 -9.72 16.78 -9.40
N ASP A 55 -8.55 16.28 -9.02
CA ASP A 55 -8.22 14.87 -9.17
C ASP A 55 -9.14 14.04 -8.29
N SER A 56 -9.66 12.94 -8.83
CA SER A 56 -10.34 11.94 -8.00
C SER A 56 -9.40 11.52 -6.87
N GLN A 57 -9.88 11.68 -5.64
CA GLN A 57 -9.26 11.10 -4.46
C GLN A 57 -10.06 9.84 -4.11
N ASP A 58 -9.39 8.87 -3.50
CA ASP A 58 -9.99 7.61 -3.03
C ASP A 58 -10.49 6.65 -4.14
N ILE A 59 -11.26 5.65 -3.74
CA ILE A 59 -11.66 4.51 -4.55
C ILE A 59 -12.68 4.96 -5.61
N CYS A 60 -12.35 4.77 -6.90
CA CYS A 60 -13.12 5.33 -8.02
C CYS A 60 -14.62 4.98 -8.06
N PHE A 61 -15.02 3.86 -7.45
CA PHE A 61 -16.42 3.40 -7.44
C PHE A 61 -17.14 3.68 -6.12
N VAL A 62 -16.46 4.27 -5.13
CA VAL A 62 -17.06 4.68 -3.85
C VAL A 62 -17.53 6.12 -3.99
N PRO A 63 -18.84 6.38 -3.93
CA PRO A 63 -19.36 7.74 -3.95
C PRO A 63 -18.83 8.54 -2.76
N GLU A 64 -18.43 9.80 -2.99
CA GLU A 64 -18.10 10.78 -1.94
C GLU A 64 -16.93 10.40 -1.00
N GLY A 65 -16.17 9.36 -1.33
CA GLY A 65 -15.01 8.91 -0.54
C GLY A 65 -15.37 8.20 0.77
N ASP A 66 -16.66 7.96 1.05
CA ASP A 66 -17.09 7.25 2.25
C ASP A 66 -17.15 5.74 2.02
N TYR A 67 -15.97 5.11 2.06
CA TYR A 67 -15.87 3.66 1.96
C TYR A 67 -16.60 2.93 3.10
N ARG A 68 -16.82 3.58 4.24
CA ARG A 68 -17.47 2.95 5.40
C ARG A 68 -18.96 2.81 5.14
N ALA A 69 -19.59 3.87 4.64
CA ALA A 69 -20.98 3.81 4.17
C ALA A 69 -21.15 2.79 3.04
N PHE A 70 -20.19 2.74 2.11
CA PHE A 70 -20.19 1.72 1.05
C PHE A 70 -20.17 0.29 1.62
N LEU A 71 -19.25 -0.02 2.53
CA LEU A 71 -19.17 -1.36 3.13
C LEU A 71 -20.44 -1.73 3.92
N GLN A 72 -21.03 -0.78 4.65
CA GLN A 72 -22.30 -0.98 5.36
C GLN A 72 -23.45 -1.31 4.40
N ASN A 73 -23.53 -0.62 3.27
CA ASN A 73 -24.53 -0.91 2.23
C ASN A 73 -24.33 -2.29 1.58
N GLU A 74 -23.08 -2.76 1.47
CA GLU A 74 -22.74 -4.11 1.00
C GLU A 74 -22.95 -5.20 2.07
N GLY A 75 -23.50 -4.85 3.24
CA GLY A 75 -23.89 -5.81 4.28
C GLY A 75 -22.86 -6.04 5.39
N LEU A 76 -21.78 -5.26 5.45
CA LEU A 76 -20.92 -5.20 6.65
C LEU A 76 -21.61 -4.37 7.72
N GLU A 77 -22.48 -4.99 8.50
CA GLU A 77 -23.08 -4.33 9.66
C GLU A 77 -21.99 -4.01 10.71
N GLY A 78 -22.04 -2.78 11.23
CA GLY A 78 -21.18 -2.31 12.32
C GLY A 78 -21.53 -3.01 13.64
N VAL A 79 -21.16 -4.27 13.77
CA VAL A 79 -21.29 -5.00 15.04
C VAL A 79 -20.20 -4.45 15.96
N CYS A 80 -20.57 -4.03 17.18
CA CYS A 80 -19.57 -3.64 18.16
C CYS A 80 -18.61 -4.81 18.42
N GLY A 81 -17.31 -4.53 18.40
CA GLY A 81 -16.26 -5.50 18.64
C GLY A 81 -15.42 -5.14 19.86
N ASP A 82 -14.55 -6.06 20.26
CA ASP A 82 -13.63 -5.86 21.39
C ASP A 82 -12.28 -5.33 20.91
N ALA A 83 -11.79 -4.26 21.54
CA ALA A 83 -10.39 -3.85 21.46
C ALA A 83 -9.65 -4.48 22.65
N VAL A 84 -8.59 -5.23 22.37
CA VAL A 84 -7.79 -5.93 23.39
C VAL A 84 -6.32 -5.52 23.30
N ASP A 85 -5.56 -5.74 24.36
CA ASP A 85 -4.09 -5.67 24.32
C ASP A 85 -3.48 -6.93 23.68
N GLU A 86 -2.14 -6.97 23.55
CA GLU A 86 -1.41 -8.13 23.02
C GLU A 86 -1.56 -9.40 23.86
N ALA A 87 -1.89 -9.29 25.15
CA ALA A 87 -2.17 -10.42 26.03
C ALA A 87 -3.64 -10.88 25.93
N GLY A 88 -4.47 -10.16 25.17
CA GLY A 88 -5.89 -10.44 25.00
C GLY A 88 -6.79 -9.86 26.10
N HIS A 89 -6.27 -8.99 26.97
CA HIS A 89 -7.09 -8.30 27.96
C HIS A 89 -7.96 -7.24 27.28
N PHE A 90 -9.23 -7.21 27.68
CA PHE A 90 -10.18 -6.23 27.19
C PHE A 90 -9.79 -4.79 27.59
N LEU A 91 -9.79 -3.88 26.62
CA LEU A 91 -9.55 -2.45 26.81
C LEU A 91 -10.84 -1.64 26.68
N CYS A 92 -11.56 -1.80 25.57
CA CYS A 92 -12.83 -1.14 25.30
C CYS A 92 -13.59 -1.80 24.13
N ARG A 93 -14.77 -1.27 23.81
CA ARG A 93 -15.50 -1.62 22.58
C ARG A 93 -15.20 -0.63 21.45
N HIS A 94 -15.26 -1.12 20.21
CA HIS A 94 -15.17 -0.33 18.98
C HIS A 94 -16.39 -0.59 18.07
N ASP A 95 -16.63 0.29 17.11
CA ASP A 95 -17.84 0.27 16.27
C ASP A 95 -17.74 -0.66 15.04
N GLY A 96 -16.87 -1.68 15.10
CA GLY A 96 -16.57 -2.60 13.99
C GLY A 96 -15.13 -2.47 13.47
N TYR A 97 -14.49 -3.60 13.13
CA TYR A 97 -13.05 -3.64 12.84
C TYR A 97 -12.67 -2.87 11.56
N PHE A 98 -13.60 -2.81 10.58
CA PHE A 98 -13.39 -2.21 9.26
C PHE A 98 -13.25 -0.68 9.29
N HIS A 99 -13.53 -0.04 10.43
CA HIS A 99 -13.28 1.39 10.64
C HIS A 99 -11.81 1.72 10.93
N TYR A 100 -10.97 0.70 11.13
CA TYR A 100 -9.62 0.83 11.63
C TYR A 100 -8.62 0.22 10.65
N THR A 101 -7.45 0.84 10.54
CA THR A 101 -6.33 0.33 9.76
C THR A 101 -5.14 0.08 10.66
N ARG A 102 -4.38 -0.97 10.38
CA ARG A 102 -3.12 -1.23 11.09
C ARG A 102 -2.21 0.00 11.05
N GLY A 103 -1.65 0.35 12.19
CA GLY A 103 -0.83 1.54 12.39
C GLY A 103 -1.58 2.84 12.60
N GLN A 104 -2.92 2.84 12.54
CA GLN A 104 -3.77 3.97 12.94
C GLN A 104 -3.65 4.21 14.44
N ARG A 105 -3.55 5.49 14.83
CA ARG A 105 -3.58 5.88 16.24
C ARG A 105 -4.93 5.52 16.86
N PHE A 106 -4.90 4.78 17.95
CA PHE A 106 -6.05 4.39 18.74
C PHE A 106 -6.14 5.27 20.00
N ARG A 107 -7.28 5.92 20.21
CA ARG A 107 -7.50 6.76 21.40
C ARG A 107 -8.32 5.97 22.40
N LEU A 108 -7.67 5.57 23.49
CA LEU A 108 -8.34 4.99 24.64
C LEU A 108 -8.51 6.09 25.70
N GLY A 109 -9.73 6.28 26.19
CA GLY A 109 -10.01 7.27 27.24
C GLY A 109 -9.26 6.93 28.53
N GLY A 110 -8.70 7.94 29.19
CA GLY A 110 -8.04 7.76 30.49
C GLY A 110 -6.59 7.28 30.45
N THR A 111 -5.97 7.13 29.27
CA THR A 111 -4.52 6.89 29.15
C THR A 111 -3.81 8.05 28.44
N ALA A 112 -2.61 8.39 28.94
CA ALA A 112 -1.70 9.33 28.28
C ALA A 112 -0.86 8.65 27.18
N GLU A 113 -0.84 7.32 27.14
CA GLU A 113 -0.03 6.54 26.21
C GLU A 113 -0.55 6.64 24.77
N ARG A 114 0.39 6.61 23.82
CA ARG A 114 0.07 6.61 22.40
C ARG A 114 -0.11 5.17 21.95
N LEU A 115 -1.36 4.76 21.83
CA LEU A 115 -1.72 3.42 21.36
C LEU A 115 -2.06 3.42 19.87
N TYR A 116 -1.89 2.27 19.24
CA TYR A 116 -2.09 2.05 17.82
C TYR A 116 -2.75 0.70 17.58
N VAL A 117 -3.48 0.60 16.46
CA VAL A 117 -4.05 -0.66 15.99
C VAL A 117 -2.91 -1.52 15.44
N LEU A 118 -2.57 -2.60 16.13
CA LEU A 118 -1.54 -3.55 15.70
C LEU A 118 -2.08 -4.56 14.69
N GLU A 119 -3.32 -4.98 14.87
CA GLU A 119 -3.98 -5.99 14.05
C GLU A 119 -5.49 -5.81 14.08
N SER A 120 -6.16 -6.19 13.00
CA SER A 120 -7.62 -6.36 12.94
C SER A 120 -7.90 -7.82 12.66
N VAL A 121 -8.79 -8.43 13.45
CA VAL A 121 -9.15 -9.85 13.37
C VAL A 121 -10.62 -9.96 12.97
N PRO A 122 -10.94 -9.99 11.66
CA PRO A 122 -12.33 -9.98 11.16
C PRO A 122 -13.18 -11.11 11.72
N SER A 123 -12.62 -12.33 11.78
CA SER A 123 -13.31 -13.54 12.23
C SER A 123 -13.82 -13.48 13.67
N ARG A 124 -13.25 -12.58 14.49
CA ARG A 124 -13.65 -12.35 15.89
C ARG A 124 -14.18 -10.94 16.12
N ASN A 125 -14.28 -10.12 15.07
CA ASN A 125 -14.56 -8.69 15.14
C ASN A 125 -13.78 -8.01 16.27
N ARG A 126 -12.45 -8.14 16.23
CA ARG A 126 -11.55 -7.72 17.30
C ARG A 126 -10.41 -6.86 16.77
N LEU A 127 -9.99 -5.89 17.57
CA LEU A 127 -8.76 -5.12 17.34
C LEU A 127 -7.73 -5.47 18.39
N VAL A 128 -6.49 -5.67 17.97
CA VAL A 128 -5.34 -5.75 18.88
C VAL A 128 -4.68 -4.38 18.93
N ILE A 129 -4.55 -3.82 20.12
CA ILE A 129 -4.05 -2.48 20.38
C ILE A 129 -2.76 -2.57 21.19
N GLY A 130 -1.78 -1.72 20.85
CA GLY A 130 -0.53 -1.68 21.58
C GLY A 130 0.35 -0.49 21.18
N PRO A 131 1.60 -0.49 21.64
CA PRO A 131 2.49 0.65 21.45
C PRO A 131 3.10 0.68 20.03
N ASP A 132 3.63 1.84 19.62
CA ASP A 132 4.08 2.09 18.23
C ASP A 132 5.19 1.13 17.79
N GLU A 133 6.06 0.76 18.73
CA GLU A 133 7.25 -0.08 18.52
C GLU A 133 6.89 -1.45 17.95
N ARG A 134 5.67 -1.94 18.21
CA ARG A 134 5.18 -3.25 17.73
C ARG A 134 4.76 -3.23 16.26
N LEU A 135 4.65 -2.05 15.65
CA LEU A 135 4.36 -1.91 14.23
C LEU A 135 5.60 -2.00 13.35
N TYR A 136 6.79 -2.01 13.94
CA TYR A 136 8.05 -2.02 13.21
C TYR A 136 8.54 -3.44 12.96
N THR A 137 8.87 -3.75 11.71
CA THR A 137 9.48 -5.02 11.30
C THR A 137 10.63 -4.77 10.34
N ASP A 138 11.67 -5.58 10.40
CA ASP A 138 12.74 -5.68 9.40
C ASP A 138 12.54 -6.88 8.47
N ARG A 139 11.47 -7.66 8.66
CA ARG A 139 11.14 -8.83 7.85
C ARG A 139 9.67 -8.83 7.45
N LEU A 140 9.41 -9.09 6.17
CA LEU A 140 8.07 -9.17 5.61
C LEU A 140 7.94 -10.45 4.81
N GLU A 141 6.84 -11.16 5.01
CA GLU A 141 6.49 -12.33 4.23
C GLU A 141 5.32 -12.01 3.30
N GLY A 142 5.27 -12.71 2.17
CA GLY A 142 4.19 -12.53 1.23
C GLY A 142 4.08 -13.66 0.22
N ASP A 143 3.03 -13.59 -0.58
CA ASP A 143 2.68 -14.56 -1.61
C ASP A 143 2.24 -13.91 -2.93
N GLY A 144 1.88 -14.75 -3.90
CA GLY A 144 1.44 -14.32 -5.23
C GLY A 144 2.49 -13.49 -5.98
N PHE A 145 3.78 -13.78 -5.77
CA PHE A 145 4.88 -13.04 -6.37
C PHE A 145 4.79 -13.05 -7.90
N LEU A 146 4.79 -11.87 -8.49
CA LEU A 146 4.79 -11.65 -9.94
C LEU A 146 6.12 -11.02 -10.33
N PRO A 147 7.03 -11.76 -10.96
CA PRO A 147 8.23 -11.17 -11.55
C PRO A 147 7.85 -10.33 -12.78
N LEU A 148 8.42 -9.15 -12.89
CA LEU A 148 8.30 -8.26 -14.05
C LEU A 148 9.56 -8.23 -14.92
N THR A 149 10.64 -8.82 -14.41
CA THR A 149 11.94 -8.95 -15.09
C THR A 149 12.56 -10.33 -14.80
N SER A 150 13.82 -10.53 -15.20
CA SER A 150 14.58 -11.75 -14.99
C SER A 150 14.89 -12.04 -13.50
N GLU A 151 15.11 -13.31 -13.16
CA GLU A 151 15.53 -13.70 -11.81
C GLU A 151 16.86 -13.07 -11.38
N GLU A 152 17.77 -12.81 -12.32
CA GLU A 152 19.06 -12.15 -12.03
C GLU A 152 18.85 -10.72 -11.52
N ASP A 153 17.81 -10.04 -12.02
CA ASP A 153 17.49 -8.70 -11.56
C ASP A 153 16.91 -8.69 -10.14
N LEU A 154 16.37 -9.80 -9.67
CA LEU A 154 15.86 -9.93 -8.30
C LEU A 154 16.97 -10.21 -7.28
N LYS A 155 18.21 -10.46 -7.74
CA LYS A 155 19.37 -10.62 -6.87
C LYS A 155 19.98 -9.28 -6.47
N GLY A 156 20.54 -9.28 -5.26
CA GLY A 156 21.26 -8.13 -4.70
C GLY A 156 20.33 -7.14 -3.98
N PRO A 157 20.81 -5.90 -3.74
CA PRO A 157 20.04 -4.87 -3.07
C PRO A 157 18.89 -4.38 -3.94
N LEU A 158 17.69 -4.33 -3.36
CA LEU A 158 16.46 -3.83 -3.97
C LEU A 158 15.85 -2.75 -3.10
N LEU A 159 15.01 -1.91 -3.70
CA LEU A 159 14.15 -0.98 -2.98
C LEU A 159 12.73 -1.52 -2.97
N ALA A 160 12.02 -1.40 -1.86
CA ALA A 160 10.63 -1.83 -1.75
C ALA A 160 9.72 -0.70 -1.29
N LYS A 161 8.51 -0.66 -1.84
CA LYS A 161 7.37 0.08 -1.29
C LYS A 161 6.35 -0.93 -0.78
N VAL A 162 5.90 -0.77 0.46
CA VAL A 162 4.85 -1.63 1.08
C VAL A 162 3.47 -0.95 1.12
N ARG A 163 3.39 0.30 0.62
CA ARG A 163 2.18 1.09 0.39
C ARG A 163 2.45 2.12 -0.71
N SER A 164 1.41 2.59 -1.39
CA SER A 164 1.58 3.46 -2.57
C SER A 164 2.33 4.78 -2.31
N ARG A 165 2.04 5.43 -1.17
CA ARG A 165 2.68 6.69 -0.73
C ARG A 165 3.85 6.47 0.24
N ASP A 166 4.46 5.29 0.21
CA ASP A 166 5.64 5.02 1.05
C ASP A 166 6.92 5.62 0.48
N SER A 167 7.90 5.82 1.36
CA SER A 167 9.29 5.92 0.95
C SER A 167 9.81 4.58 0.45
N PHE A 168 10.88 4.61 -0.33
CA PHE A 168 11.60 3.39 -0.70
C PHE A 168 12.41 2.86 0.48
N HIS A 169 12.33 1.56 0.74
CA HIS A 169 13.11 0.88 1.78
C HIS A 169 14.09 -0.10 1.16
N LEU A 170 15.35 -0.03 1.54
CA LEU A 170 16.38 -0.94 1.07
C LEU A 170 16.17 -2.34 1.66
N CYS A 171 16.15 -3.35 0.81
CA CYS A 171 15.88 -4.74 1.19
C CYS A 171 16.61 -5.75 0.31
N ARG A 172 16.58 -7.01 0.75
CA ARG A 172 16.88 -8.21 -0.06
C ARG A 172 15.62 -9.04 -0.18
N ALA A 173 15.40 -9.61 -1.36
CA ALA A 173 14.27 -10.50 -1.62
C ALA A 173 14.76 -11.96 -1.70
N LEU A 174 14.09 -12.85 -0.97
CA LEU A 174 14.21 -14.29 -1.09
C LEU A 174 12.91 -14.80 -1.70
N ILE A 175 12.96 -15.30 -2.92
CA ILE A 175 11.77 -15.72 -3.67
C ILE A 175 11.83 -17.24 -3.86
N SER A 176 10.72 -17.91 -3.60
CA SER A 176 10.58 -19.36 -3.74
C SER A 176 9.20 -19.69 -4.31
N GLY A 177 9.14 -19.92 -5.63
CA GLY A 177 7.86 -20.07 -6.33
C GLY A 177 7.06 -18.77 -6.23
N ASP A 178 5.84 -18.88 -5.71
CA ASP A 178 4.94 -17.72 -5.54
C ASP A 178 5.15 -16.99 -4.20
N SER A 179 5.92 -17.56 -3.27
CA SER A 179 6.19 -16.96 -1.96
C SER A 179 7.45 -16.11 -1.97
N PHE A 180 7.49 -15.07 -1.14
CA PHE A 180 8.66 -14.24 -0.97
C PHE A 180 8.85 -13.80 0.49
N VAL A 181 10.11 -13.51 0.83
CA VAL A 181 10.50 -12.85 2.08
C VAL A 181 11.34 -11.62 1.71
N LEU A 182 11.00 -10.47 2.28
CA LEU A 182 11.81 -9.25 2.21
C LEU A 182 12.50 -9.02 3.54
N GLU A 183 13.81 -8.86 3.48
CA GLU A 183 14.65 -8.49 4.63
C GLU A 183 15.12 -7.05 4.43
N PHE A 184 14.67 -6.13 5.28
CA PHE A 184 14.96 -4.71 5.20
C PHE A 184 16.21 -4.35 5.99
N GLU A 185 16.99 -3.40 5.49
CA GLU A 185 18.17 -2.88 6.20
C GLU A 185 17.78 -2.10 7.46
N ASN A 186 16.64 -1.40 7.41
CA ASN A 186 16.07 -0.66 8.54
C ASN A 186 14.64 -1.12 8.78
N LYS A 187 14.21 -1.11 10.05
CA LYS A 187 12.84 -1.45 10.39
C LYS A 187 11.85 -0.51 9.71
N ILE A 188 10.83 -1.09 9.09
CA ILE A 188 9.74 -0.38 8.44
C ILE A 188 8.48 -0.45 9.31
N ARG A 189 7.68 0.61 9.30
CA ARG A 189 6.49 0.73 10.14
C ARG A 189 5.23 0.31 9.38
N ALA A 190 4.38 -0.48 10.03
CA ALA A 190 3.01 -0.78 9.63
C ALA A 190 2.84 -1.45 8.25
N ALA A 191 3.75 -2.38 7.88
CA ALA A 191 3.58 -3.24 6.70
C ALA A 191 2.34 -4.15 6.83
N THR A 192 1.24 -3.80 6.16
CA THR A 192 -0.10 -4.33 6.49
C THR A 192 -0.49 -5.49 5.57
N PRO A 193 -0.97 -6.62 6.13
CA PRO A 193 -1.51 -7.73 5.35
C PRO A 193 -2.54 -7.28 4.30
N GLY A 194 -2.48 -7.87 3.11
CA GLY A 194 -3.32 -7.52 1.96
C GLY A 194 -2.87 -6.29 1.17
N GLN A 195 -1.89 -5.52 1.64
CA GLN A 195 -1.24 -4.52 0.80
C GLN A 195 -0.23 -5.15 -0.15
N LEU A 196 0.13 -4.40 -1.19
CA LEU A 196 1.11 -4.84 -2.18
C LEU A 196 2.51 -4.42 -1.74
N ALA A 197 3.44 -5.37 -1.76
CA ALA A 197 4.87 -5.10 -1.75
C ALA A 197 5.36 -5.01 -3.20
N VAL A 198 5.95 -3.87 -3.58
CA VAL A 198 6.49 -3.65 -4.93
C VAL A 198 7.99 -3.45 -4.83
N LEU A 199 8.73 -4.22 -5.63
CA LEU A 199 10.19 -4.22 -5.68
C LEU A 199 10.69 -3.39 -6.86
N TYR A 200 11.74 -2.63 -6.59
CA TYR A 200 12.38 -1.72 -7.50
C TYR A 200 13.89 -1.96 -7.52
N LYS A 201 14.49 -1.88 -8.71
CA LYS A 201 15.94 -1.93 -8.90
C LYS A 201 16.43 -0.61 -9.44
N LYS A 202 17.51 -0.10 -8.85
CA LYS A 202 18.19 1.08 -9.35
C LYS A 202 18.99 0.72 -10.60
N ARG A 203 18.73 1.44 -11.67
CA ARG A 203 19.46 1.42 -12.95
C ARG A 203 19.99 2.83 -13.24
N ASP A 204 20.70 2.98 -14.34
CA ASP A 204 21.20 4.28 -14.79
C ASP A 204 20.04 5.23 -15.19
N GLU A 205 18.96 4.68 -15.73
CA GLU A 205 17.78 5.44 -16.17
C GLU A 205 16.80 5.77 -15.03
N GLY A 206 16.92 5.13 -13.87
CA GLY A 206 16.03 5.36 -12.74
C GLY A 206 15.70 4.11 -11.92
N LEU A 207 14.47 4.03 -11.41
CA LEU A 207 13.99 2.89 -10.62
C LEU A 207 13.05 2.03 -11.45
N GLU A 208 13.52 0.87 -11.88
CA GLU A 208 12.75 -0.12 -12.61
C GLU A 208 11.94 -0.98 -11.64
N VAL A 209 10.67 -1.22 -11.91
CA VAL A 209 9.84 -2.17 -11.16
C VAL A 209 10.21 -3.58 -11.60
N VAL A 210 10.73 -4.38 -10.66
CA VAL A 210 11.23 -5.73 -10.94
C VAL A 210 10.29 -6.85 -10.52
N GLY A 211 9.34 -6.55 -9.64
CA GLY A 211 8.31 -7.51 -9.25
C GLY A 211 7.40 -6.98 -8.16
N SER A 212 6.37 -7.75 -7.82
CA SER A 212 5.46 -7.42 -6.72
C SER A 212 4.77 -8.65 -6.14
N GLY A 213 4.25 -8.55 -4.93
CA GLY A 213 3.47 -9.61 -4.29
C GLY A 213 2.64 -9.08 -3.12
N TRP A 214 1.71 -9.90 -2.62
CA TRP A 214 0.83 -9.52 -1.53
C TRP A 214 1.47 -9.80 -0.18
N ILE A 215 1.35 -8.85 0.75
CA ILE A 215 1.85 -8.98 2.11
C ILE A 215 0.88 -9.88 2.89
N LEU A 216 1.42 -10.85 3.62
CA LEU A 216 0.66 -11.73 4.52
C LEU A 216 0.51 -11.15 5.93
#